data_AF-A0A376TLV6-F1
#
_entry.id   AF-A0A376TLV6-F1
#
_cell.length_a   1.000
_cell.length_b   1.000
_cell.length_c   1.000
_cell.angle_alpha   90.00
_cell.angle_beta   90.00
_cell.angle_gamma   90.00
#
_symmetry.space_group_name_H-M   'P 1'
#
loop_
_entity.id
_entity.type
_entity.pdbx_description
1 polymer ?
#
loop_
_entity_poly.entity_id
_entity_poly.type
_entity_poly.pdbx_seq_one_letter_code
_entity_poly.pdbx_strand_id
1 'polypeptide(L)'
;MVANDLPALTDPLVSDVLRALTVSPDQVLQLTPEKIAMLPQGSRCNSWRLGTDEPLSLEGAQVASPALTELRANPTARAALWQQICTYEHDFFPRND
;
A
#
# COMPACT_ATOMS: atom_id res chain seq x y z
N MET A 1 -1.59 -1.67 5.01
CA MET A 1 -0.51 -2.33 4.24
C MET A 1 -0.70 -3.84 4.35
N VAL A 2 -0.60 -4.57 3.24
CA VAL A 2 -0.81 -6.03 3.21
C VAL A 2 0.34 -6.74 2.52
N ALA A 3 0.88 -7.79 3.14
CA ALA A 3 1.90 -8.65 2.56
C ALA A 3 1.93 -9.99 3.31
N ASN A 4 2.40 -11.06 2.65
CA ASN A 4 2.70 -12.32 3.35
C ASN A 4 3.84 -12.11 4.35
N ASP A 5 4.94 -11.51 3.90
CA ASP A 5 6.06 -11.09 4.73
C ASP A 5 5.95 -9.59 5.03
N LEU A 6 5.48 -9.24 6.22
CA LEU A 6 5.28 -7.85 6.62
C LEU A 6 6.63 -7.15 6.83
N PRO A 7 6.97 -6.12 6.02
CA PRO A 7 8.24 -5.42 6.19
C PRO A 7 8.19 -4.49 7.40
N ALA A 8 9.34 -4.15 7.98
CA ALA A 8 9.38 -3.11 9.00
C ALA A 8 8.95 -1.76 8.40
N LEU A 9 8.10 -1.00 9.09
CA LEU A 9 7.71 0.36 8.65
C LEU A 9 8.90 1.33 8.65
N THR A 10 9.98 0.99 9.34
CA THR A 10 11.27 1.71 9.35
C THR A 10 12.21 1.28 8.22
N ASP A 11 11.82 0.32 7.37
CA ASP A 11 12.59 0.01 6.17
C ASP A 11 12.68 1.26 5.27
N PRO A 12 13.87 1.63 4.76
CA PRO A 12 14.03 2.88 3.99
C PRO A 12 13.07 2.99 2.81
N LEU A 13 12.89 1.91 2.04
CA LEU A 13 12.02 1.93 0.87
C LEU A 13 10.54 2.03 1.28
N VAL A 14 10.15 1.34 2.36
CA VAL A 14 8.79 1.46 2.90
C VAL A 14 8.53 2.87 3.39
N SER A 15 9.46 3.47 4.14
CA SER A 15 9.34 4.84 4.63
C SER A 15 9.19 5.84 3.49
N ASP A 16 9.94 5.67 2.40
CA ASP A 16 9.83 6.53 1.22
C ASP A 16 8.49 6.38 0.51
N VAL A 17 7.96 5.16 0.37
CA VAL A 17 6.62 4.94 -0.21
C VAL A 17 5.53 5.54 0.67
N LEU A 18 5.59 5.37 1.99
CA LEU A 18 4.63 5.98 2.90
C LEU A 18 4.67 7.50 2.84
N ARG A 19 5.87 8.08 2.76
CA ARG A 19 6.05 9.53 2.56
C ARG A 19 5.46 9.98 1.23
N ALA A 20 5.67 9.22 0.15
CA ALA A 20 5.09 9.50 -1.16
C ALA A 20 3.56 9.47 -1.15
N LEU A 21 2.95 8.61 -0.31
CA LEU A 21 1.51 8.55 -0.06
C LEU A 21 1.00 9.60 0.95
N THR A 22 1.88 10.43 1.53
CA THR A 22 1.58 11.35 2.64
C THR A 22 0.98 10.66 3.88
N VAL A 23 1.33 9.38 4.10
CA VAL A 23 0.88 8.58 5.24
C VAL A 23 2.01 8.46 6.27
N SER A 24 1.74 8.80 7.52
CA SER A 24 2.69 8.61 8.61
C SER A 24 2.71 7.14 9.08
N PRO A 25 3.86 6.58 9.51
CA PRO A 25 3.94 5.17 9.91
C PRO A 25 2.95 4.75 11.03
N ASP A 26 2.61 5.65 11.96
CA ASP A 26 1.63 5.43 13.02
C ASP A 26 0.18 5.30 12.50
N GLN A 27 -0.08 5.73 11.26
CA GLN A 27 -1.36 5.57 10.59
C GLN A 27 -1.47 4.24 9.81
N VAL A 28 -0.41 3.42 9.80
CA VAL A 28 -0.35 2.18 9.01
C VAL A 28 -0.74 0.97 9.85
N LEU A 29 -1.83 0.32 9.47
CA LEU A 29 -2.16 -1.04 9.94
C LEU A 29 -1.55 -2.07 8.98
N GLN A 30 -0.66 -2.92 9.50
CA GLN A 30 -0.05 -4.03 8.75
C GLN A 30 -0.80 -5.34 9.01
N LEU A 31 -1.27 -5.99 7.94
CA LEU A 31 -2.03 -7.24 8.02
C LEU A 31 -1.50 -8.24 6.99
N THR A 32 -1.53 -9.53 7.32
CA THR A 32 -1.38 -10.59 6.32
C THR A 32 -2.70 -10.75 5.54
N PRO A 33 -2.69 -11.32 4.31
CA PRO A 33 -3.92 -11.53 3.54
C PRO A 33 -5.00 -12.28 4.32
N GLU A 34 -4.62 -13.27 5.11
CA GLU A 34 -5.52 -14.04 5.97
C GLU A 34 -6.27 -13.15 6.98
N LYS A 35 -5.60 -12.15 7.54
CA LYS A 35 -6.20 -11.22 8.52
C LYS A 35 -7.13 -10.20 7.87
N ILE A 36 -7.03 -9.97 6.56
CA ILE A 36 -7.97 -9.10 5.85
C ILE A 36 -9.38 -9.69 5.84
N ALA A 37 -9.50 -11.02 5.72
CA ALA A 37 -10.79 -11.70 5.78
C ALA A 37 -11.50 -11.58 7.15
N MET A 38 -10.77 -11.15 8.20
CA MET A 38 -11.31 -10.94 9.54
C MET A 38 -11.80 -9.51 9.78
N LEU A 39 -11.61 -8.59 8.82
CA LEU A 39 -12.08 -7.22 8.97
C LEU A 39 -13.62 -7.17 8.99
N PRO A 40 -14.22 -6.24 9.77
CA PRO A 40 -15.66 -6.03 9.75
C PRO A 40 -16.19 -5.79 8.32
N GLN A 41 -17.38 -6.31 8.02
CA GLN A 41 -18.03 -6.03 6.74
C GLN A 41 -18.24 -4.51 6.56
N GLY A 42 -18.01 -4.02 5.34
CA GLY A 42 -18.08 -2.58 5.03
C GLY A 42 -16.89 -1.77 5.54
N SER A 43 -15.80 -2.43 5.97
CA SER A 43 -14.55 -1.72 6.26
C SER A 43 -14.06 -0.97 5.02
N ARG A 44 -13.65 0.29 5.22
CA ARG A 44 -13.13 1.16 4.17
C ARG A 44 -11.82 1.80 4.61
N CYS A 45 -10.77 1.56 3.85
CA CYS A 45 -9.47 2.18 4.04
C CYS A 45 -8.62 1.99 2.77
N ASN A 46 -7.85 3.02 2.40
CA ASN A 46 -6.87 2.87 1.33
C ASN A 46 -5.82 1.84 1.72
N SER A 47 -5.34 1.10 0.74
CA SER A 47 -4.43 -0.02 0.99
C SER A 47 -3.32 -0.09 -0.03
N TRP A 48 -2.17 -0.55 0.45
CA TRP A 48 -1.03 -0.93 -0.36
C TRP A 48 -0.73 -2.40 -0.09
N ARG A 49 -0.75 -3.23 -1.15
CA ARG A 49 -0.42 -4.65 -1.10
C ARG A 49 0.91 -4.94 -1.80
N LEU A 50 1.73 -5.79 -1.20
CA LEU A 50 3.07 -6.16 -1.69
C LEU A 50 3.12 -7.66 -1.99
N GLY A 51 3.40 -8.02 -3.23
CA GLY A 51 3.55 -9.42 -3.65
C GLY A 51 2.26 -10.22 -3.52
N THR A 52 1.11 -9.55 -3.61
CA THR A 52 -0.22 -10.17 -3.61
C THR A 52 -0.99 -9.63 -4.80
N ASP A 53 -1.26 -10.51 -5.78
CA ASP A 53 -1.93 -10.12 -7.01
C ASP A 53 -3.43 -9.88 -6.77
N GLU A 54 -4.04 -10.72 -5.94
CA GLU A 54 -5.45 -10.68 -5.61
C GLU A 54 -5.83 -9.34 -4.94
N PRO A 55 -6.83 -8.62 -5.48
CA PRO A 55 -7.40 -7.45 -4.81
C PRO A 55 -7.98 -7.81 -3.44
N LEU A 56 -7.90 -6.86 -2.51
CA LEU A 56 -8.41 -7.06 -1.15
C LEU A 56 -9.93 -6.89 -1.10
N SER A 57 -10.59 -7.64 -0.22
CA SER A 57 -11.99 -7.42 0.16
C SER A 57 -12.13 -6.24 1.14
N LEU A 58 -11.54 -5.09 0.80
CA LEU A 58 -11.50 -3.86 1.59
C LEU A 58 -11.80 -2.68 0.65
N GLU A 59 -12.78 -1.86 1.00
CA GLU A 59 -13.16 -0.71 0.18
C GLU A 59 -12.11 0.41 0.25
N GLY A 60 -11.92 1.14 -0.84
CA GLY A 60 -10.96 2.24 -0.95
C GLY A 60 -9.95 2.05 -2.08
N ALA A 61 -9.06 3.02 -2.26
CA ALA A 61 -8.00 2.92 -3.26
C ALA A 61 -7.04 1.78 -2.90
N GLN A 62 -6.76 0.90 -3.87
CA GLN A 62 -5.86 -0.23 -3.68
C GLN A 62 -4.66 -0.13 -4.63
N VAL A 63 -3.51 0.18 -4.05
CA VAL A 63 -2.23 0.23 -4.77
C VAL A 63 -1.56 -1.14 -4.63
N ALA A 64 -1.09 -1.69 -5.76
CA ALA A 64 -0.39 -2.97 -5.82
C ALA A 64 1.08 -2.78 -6.20
N SER A 65 1.97 -3.53 -5.57
CA SER A 65 3.35 -3.66 -6.03
C SER A 65 3.81 -5.12 -5.95
N PRO A 66 4.90 -5.46 -6.65
CA PRO A 66 5.63 -6.69 -6.36
C PRO A 66 6.07 -6.76 -4.89
N ALA A 67 6.60 -7.92 -4.49
CA ALA A 67 7.18 -8.11 -3.16
C ALA A 67 8.31 -7.11 -2.90
N LEU A 68 8.58 -6.79 -1.63
CA LEU A 68 9.52 -5.72 -1.28
C LEU A 68 10.92 -5.94 -1.89
N THR A 69 11.41 -7.18 -1.92
CA THR A 69 12.71 -7.54 -2.52
C THR A 69 12.77 -7.18 -4.00
N GLU A 70 11.72 -7.49 -4.75
CA GLU A 70 11.64 -7.16 -6.17
C GLU A 70 11.46 -5.66 -6.39
N LEU A 71 10.58 -5.01 -5.62
CA LEU A 71 10.38 -3.57 -5.67
C LEU A 71 11.69 -2.80 -5.40
N ARG A 72 12.56 -3.33 -4.53
CA ARG A 72 13.90 -2.79 -4.28
C ARG A 72 14.84 -2.99 -5.46
N ALA A 73 14.82 -4.16 -6.09
CA ALA A 73 15.71 -4.49 -7.20
C ALA A 73 15.30 -3.82 -8.53
N ASN A 74 14.02 -3.49 -8.72
CA ASN A 74 13.46 -3.11 -10.01
C ASN A 74 13.02 -1.62 -10.06
N PRO A 75 13.79 -0.73 -10.70
CA PRO A 75 13.41 0.68 -10.88
C PRO A 75 12.09 0.88 -11.64
N THR A 76 11.83 0.04 -12.63
CA THR A 76 10.59 0.09 -13.42
C THR A 76 9.38 -0.23 -12.55
N ALA A 77 9.50 -1.18 -11.61
CA ALA A 77 8.45 -1.47 -10.64
C ALA A 77 8.16 -0.28 -9.72
N ARG A 78 9.19 0.48 -9.32
CA ARG A 78 9.01 1.71 -8.52
C ARG A 78 8.33 2.83 -9.30
N ALA A 79 8.72 3.02 -10.57
CA ALA A 79 8.07 3.98 -11.44
C ALA A 79 6.60 3.61 -11.71
N ALA A 80 6.32 2.34 -11.94
CA ALA A 80 4.95 1.83 -12.10
C ALA A 80 4.12 2.01 -10.82
N LEU A 81 4.71 1.77 -9.64
CA LEU A 81 4.07 2.04 -8.36
C LEU A 81 3.69 3.52 -8.22
N TRP A 82 4.61 4.43 -8.53
CA TRP A 82 4.32 5.86 -8.50
C TRP A 82 3.22 6.26 -9.50
N GLN A 83 3.27 5.73 -10.73
CA GLN A 83 2.23 5.98 -11.72
C GLN A 83 0.84 5.55 -11.23
N GLN A 84 0.74 4.41 -10.55
CA GLN A 84 -0.51 3.93 -9.96
C GLN A 84 -0.96 4.80 -8.78
N ILE A 85 -0.04 5.32 -7.96
CA ILE A 85 -0.36 6.28 -6.89
C ILE A 85 -0.97 7.55 -7.49
N CYS A 86 -0.43 8.06 -8.60
CA CYS A 86 -1.02 9.21 -9.30
C CYS A 86 -2.43 8.92 -9.81
N THR A 87 -2.73 7.71 -10.28
CA THR A 87 -4.10 7.33 -10.67
C THR A 87 -5.11 7.48 -9.53
N TYR A 88 -4.66 7.29 -8.29
CA TYR A 88 -5.47 7.44 -7.07
C TYR A 88 -5.18 8.76 -6.34
N GLU A 89 -4.77 9.81 -7.06
CA GLU A 89 -4.40 11.10 -6.44
C GLU A 89 -5.51 11.69 -5.56
N HIS A 90 -6.78 11.51 -5.92
CA HIS A 90 -7.91 12.04 -5.15
C HIS A 90 -8.13 11.29 -3.83
N ASP A 91 -7.70 10.03 -3.75
CA ASP A 91 -7.83 9.20 -2.56
C ASP A 91 -6.67 9.40 -1.58
N PHE A 92 -5.46 9.68 -2.08
CA PHE A 92 -4.26 9.88 -1.25
C PHE A 92 -3.94 11.36 -1.00
N PHE A 93 -4.27 12.24 -1.93
CA PHE A 93 -3.99 13.68 -1.89
C PHE A 93 -5.27 14.48 -2.20
N PRO A 94 -6.30 14.38 -1.33
CA PRO A 94 -7.53 15.14 -1.55
C PRO A 94 -7.23 16.64 -1.60
N ARG A 95 -7.87 17.35 -2.53
CA ARG A 95 -7.75 18.81 -2.62
C ARG A 95 -8.37 19.44 -1.38
N ASN A 96 -7.60 20.33 -0.74
CA ASN A 96 -8.08 21.18 0.35
C ASN A 96 -8.43 22.54 -0.27
N ASP A 97 -9.59 22.62 -0.92
CA ASP A 97 -10.15 23.89 -1.40
C ASP A 97 -10.68 24.74 -0.23
#